data_AF-A0A820WZQ3-F1
#
_entry.id   AF-A0A820WZQ3-F1
#
_cell.length_a   1.000
_cell.length_b   1.000
_cell.length_c   1.000
_cell.angle_alpha   90.00
_cell.angle_beta   90.00
_cell.angle_gamma   90.00
#
_symmetry.space_group_name_H-M   'P 1'
#
loop_
_entity.id
_entity.type
_entity.pdbx_description
1 polymer ?
#
loop_
_entity_poly.entity_id
_entity_poly.type
_entity_poly.pdbx_seq_one_letter_code
_entity_poly.pdbx_strand_id
1 'polypeptide(L)'
;MDSTLKNNDVEVKTTTQNSEKSQHNMFNSNQSMQVLSIDVGCVATGYSHLDRAPCSVAIVNDRREILFDSLIKPDKHVVSDLFPFSGVHKVDLRRAPSFDEVIKK
;
A
#
# COMPACT_ATOMS: atom_id res chain seq x y z
N MET A 1 49.36 49.41 -34.06
CA MET A 1 49.13 49.74 -35.48
C MET A 1 49.00 48.39 -36.16
N ASP A 2 47.79 47.89 -36.41
CA ASP A 2 46.86 48.26 -37.49
C ASP A 2 46.69 46.94 -38.31
N SER A 3 45.56 46.47 -38.84
CA SER A 3 44.20 47.01 -38.94
C SER A 3 43.14 45.88 -38.91
N THR A 4 42.00 46.18 -38.28
CA THR A 4 40.62 46.08 -38.84
C THR A 4 40.09 44.79 -39.51
N LEU A 5 39.24 44.09 -38.74
CA LEU A 5 37.89 43.57 -39.07
C LEU A 5 37.44 43.42 -40.54
N LYS A 6 36.81 42.27 -40.85
CA LYS A 6 35.44 42.23 -41.40
C LYS A 6 34.74 40.89 -41.18
N ASN A 7 33.50 40.96 -40.69
CA ASN A 7 32.60 39.82 -40.52
C ASN A 7 32.04 39.36 -41.88
N ASN A 8 31.50 38.14 -41.92
CA ASN A 8 30.36 37.82 -42.77
C ASN A 8 29.44 36.88 -41.99
N ASP A 9 28.23 37.38 -41.74
CA ASP A 9 27.24 36.76 -40.88
C ASP A 9 26.50 35.63 -41.60
N VAL A 10 26.29 34.50 -40.91
CA VAL A 10 25.15 33.61 -41.16
C VAL A 10 24.51 33.33 -39.80
N GLU A 11 23.71 34.30 -39.36
CA GLU A 11 22.76 34.12 -38.26
C GLU A 11 21.51 33.36 -38.76
N VAL A 12 20.61 32.96 -37.84
CA VAL A 12 19.22 32.50 -38.09
C VAL A 12 19.12 31.02 -38.54
N LYS A 13 18.42 30.09 -37.85
CA LYS A 13 17.45 30.20 -36.73
C LYS A 13 17.45 28.96 -35.83
N THR A 14 17.27 29.18 -34.54
CA THR A 14 16.97 28.17 -33.51
C THR A 14 15.61 27.50 -33.77
N THR A 15 15.55 26.16 -33.82
CA THR A 15 14.35 25.29 -33.65
C THR A 15 14.79 23.83 -33.83
N THR A 16 14.32 22.78 -33.13
CA THR A 16 13.68 22.57 -31.82
C THR A 16 13.69 21.04 -31.56
N GLN A 17 13.80 20.56 -30.31
CA GLN A 17 13.70 19.14 -29.88
C GLN A 17 14.83 18.20 -30.41
N ASN A 18 15.43 17.27 -29.65
CA ASN A 18 15.06 16.68 -28.34
C ASN A 18 16.25 16.66 -27.35
N SER A 19 16.09 17.33 -26.21
CA SER A 19 16.86 17.06 -24.99
C SER A 19 16.00 16.26 -24.02
N GLU A 20 15.82 14.96 -24.26
CA GLU A 20 14.99 14.11 -23.39
C GLU A 20 15.72 12.86 -22.90
N LYS A 21 15.57 12.62 -21.58
CA LYS A 21 15.89 11.38 -20.86
C LYS A 21 17.37 11.12 -20.55
N SER A 22 18.14 12.21 -20.40
CA SER A 22 18.96 12.32 -19.18
C SER A 22 18.02 12.66 -18.01
N GLN A 23 17.50 11.62 -17.35
CA GLN A 23 16.89 11.59 -16.01
C GLN A 23 16.36 10.17 -15.79
N HIS A 24 17.28 9.22 -15.58
CA HIS A 24 16.93 8.02 -14.84
C HIS A 24 16.65 8.48 -13.41
N ASN A 25 15.39 8.44 -12.97
CA ASN A 25 14.95 9.10 -11.75
C ASN A 25 15.87 8.77 -10.57
N MET A 26 16.55 9.80 -10.06
CA MET A 26 16.98 9.86 -8.66
C MET A 26 15.72 9.88 -7.80
N PHE A 27 15.14 8.71 -7.58
CA PHE A 27 14.11 8.52 -6.56
C PHE A 27 14.68 9.03 -5.23
N ASN A 28 13.93 9.92 -4.56
CA ASN A 28 14.34 10.55 -3.31
C ASN A 28 14.81 9.52 -2.29
N SER A 29 16.13 9.35 -2.15
CA SER A 29 16.76 8.27 -1.38
C SER A 29 16.71 8.48 0.15
N ASN A 30 15.74 9.27 0.63
CA ASN A 30 15.45 9.53 2.03
C ASN A 30 14.11 8.91 2.49
N GLN A 31 13.39 8.21 1.62
CA GLN A 31 12.37 7.26 2.09
C GLN A 31 13.04 5.93 2.42
N SER A 32 13.23 5.68 3.72
CA SER A 32 13.52 4.34 4.23
C SER A 32 12.44 3.37 3.75
N MET A 33 12.83 2.23 3.17
CA MET A 33 11.86 1.19 2.81
C MET A 33 11.12 0.72 4.07
N GLN A 34 9.83 1.00 4.14
CA GLN A 34 9.00 0.59 5.27
C GLN A 34 8.64 -0.89 5.10
N VAL A 35 9.20 -1.73 5.96
CA VAL A 35 8.83 -3.15 6.05
C VAL A 35 7.61 -3.27 6.96
N LEU A 36 6.55 -3.90 6.43
CA LEU A 36 5.30 -4.16 7.13
C LEU A 36 5.02 -5.66 7.14
N SER A 37 4.42 -6.15 8.22
CA SER A 37 3.87 -7.50 8.33
C SER A 37 2.37 -7.39 8.57
N ILE A 38 1.59 -8.28 7.95
CA ILE A 38 0.14 -8.39 8.10
C ILE A 38 -0.22 -9.81 8.54
N ASP A 39 -1.18 -9.93 9.45
CA ASP A 39 -1.83 -11.20 9.82
C ASP A 39 -3.36 -11.04 9.78
N VAL A 40 -4.06 -12.12 9.46
CA VAL A 40 -5.52 -12.14 9.24
C VAL A 40 -6.14 -13.39 9.90
N GLY A 41 -6.85 -13.18 11.00
CA GLY A 41 -7.67 -14.20 11.62
C GLY A 41 -8.93 -14.48 10.80
N CYS A 42 -9.38 -15.73 10.78
CA CYS A 42 -10.58 -16.16 10.06
C CYS A 42 -11.51 -17.02 10.92
N VAL A 43 -12.81 -16.88 10.68
CA VAL A 43 -13.87 -17.78 11.19
C VAL A 43 -14.37 -18.72 10.09
N ALA A 44 -15.03 -19.81 10.48
CA ALA A 44 -15.70 -20.72 9.57
C ALA A 44 -17.14 -20.25 9.27
N THR A 45 -17.47 -20.11 7.99
CA THR A 45 -18.82 -19.78 7.49
C THR A 45 -19.57 -21.00 6.94
N GLY A 46 -18.92 -22.17 6.95
CA GLY A 46 -19.43 -23.45 6.46
C GLY A 46 -18.55 -24.60 6.95
N TYR A 47 -18.46 -25.68 6.17
CA TYR A 47 -17.78 -26.94 6.56
C TYR A 47 -16.63 -27.35 5.63
N SER A 48 -16.47 -26.69 4.47
CA SER A 48 -15.33 -26.89 3.57
C SER A 48 -14.13 -26.02 3.97
N HIS A 49 -12.95 -26.34 3.44
CA HIS A 49 -11.74 -25.55 3.68
C HIS A 49 -11.83 -24.10 3.15
N LEU A 50 -12.69 -23.86 2.16
CA LEU A 50 -12.90 -22.54 1.53
C LEU A 50 -14.01 -21.72 2.21
N ASP A 51 -14.80 -22.34 3.10
CA ASP A 51 -15.89 -21.66 3.81
C ASP A 51 -15.35 -20.86 5.01
N ARG A 52 -14.54 -19.84 4.71
CA ARG A 52 -13.92 -18.95 5.70
C ARG A 52 -14.24 -17.49 5.39
N ALA A 53 -14.22 -16.66 6.43
CA ALA A 53 -14.29 -15.20 6.29
C ALA A 53 -13.31 -14.55 7.28
N PRO A 54 -12.63 -13.44 6.89
CA PRO A 54 -11.82 -12.66 7.81
C PRO A 54 -12.63 -12.18 9.02
N CYS A 55 -12.01 -12.21 10.20
CA CYS A 55 -12.62 -11.79 11.45
C CYS A 55 -11.75 -10.84 12.28
N SER A 56 -10.45 -10.80 12.00
CA SER A 56 -9.49 -9.85 12.55
C SER A 56 -8.39 -9.59 11.54
N VAL A 57 -7.77 -8.43 11.61
CA VAL A 57 -6.57 -8.07 10.84
C VAL A 57 -5.66 -7.20 11.70
N ALA A 58 -4.37 -7.49 11.69
CA ALA A 58 -3.34 -6.69 12.33
C ALA A 58 -2.22 -6.35 11.34
N ILE A 59 -1.71 -5.13 11.39
CA ILE A 59 -0.56 -4.66 10.62
C ILE A 59 0.47 -4.08 11.58
N VAL A 60 1.71 -4.55 11.49
CA VAL A 60 2.85 -4.10 12.30
C VAL A 60 4.01 -3.67 11.42
N ASN A 61 4.87 -2.80 11.93
CA ASN A 61 6.17 -2.49 11.30
C ASN A 61 7.29 -3.44 11.78
N ASP A 62 8.50 -3.22 11.24
CA ASP A 62 9.74 -3.90 11.62
C ASP A 62 10.11 -3.78 13.11
N ARG A 63 9.64 -2.73 13.79
CA ARG A 63 9.80 -2.50 15.24
C ARG A 63 8.75 -3.22 16.09
N ARG A 64 7.80 -3.94 15.46
CA ARG A 64 6.64 -4.59 16.08
C ARG A 64 5.63 -3.60 16.68
N GLU A 65 5.65 -2.34 16.23
CA GLU A 65 4.63 -1.36 16.58
C GLU A 65 3.37 -1.67 15.77
N ILE A 66 2.22 -1.75 16.45
CA ILE A 66 0.92 -1.98 15.82
C ILE A 66 0.50 -0.69 15.12
N LEU A 67 0.46 -0.72 13.79
CA LEU A 67 -0.02 0.38 12.96
C LEU A 67 -1.53 0.28 12.72
N PHE A 68 -2.05 -0.95 12.70
CA PHE A 68 -3.46 -1.24 12.53
C PHE A 68 -3.85 -2.50 13.29
N ASP A 69 -5.00 -2.46 13.96
CA ASP A 69 -5.68 -3.63 14.53
C ASP A 69 -7.19 -3.38 14.45
N SER A 70 -7.92 -4.34 13.90
CA SER A 70 -9.38 -4.28 13.83
C SER A 70 -9.98 -5.67 13.74
N LEU A 71 -11.02 -5.91 14.55
CA LEU A 71 -12.01 -6.94 14.23
C LEU A 71 -12.75 -6.59 12.94
N ILE A 72 -13.21 -7.61 12.23
CA ILE A 72 -14.02 -7.54 11.01
C ILE A 72 -15.29 -8.37 11.26
N LYS A 73 -16.46 -7.79 11.07
CA LYS A 73 -17.73 -8.51 11.09
C LYS A 73 -17.95 -9.23 9.75
N PRO A 74 -18.07 -10.57 9.73
CA PRO A 74 -18.40 -11.30 8.51
C PRO A 74 -19.80 -10.94 8.01
N ASP A 75 -19.96 -10.93 6.68
CA ASP A 75 -21.22 -10.80 5.96
C ASP A 75 -22.07 -12.07 6.06
N LYS A 76 -21.41 -13.24 6.09
CA LYS A 76 -22.01 -14.56 6.17
C LYS A 76 -22.20 -15.03 7.63
N HIS A 77 -23.15 -15.94 7.82
CA HIS A 77 -23.36 -16.61 9.10
C HIS A 77 -22.11 -17.39 9.54
N VAL A 78 -21.71 -17.23 10.81
CA VAL A 78 -20.54 -17.88 11.39
C VAL A 78 -20.90 -19.22 12.03
N VAL A 79 -20.48 -20.32 11.41
CA VAL A 79 -20.68 -21.69 11.90
C VAL A 79 -19.79 -21.98 13.09
N SER A 80 -18.50 -21.62 13.03
CA SER A 80 -17.55 -21.71 14.15
C SER A 80 -16.67 -20.46 14.18
N ASP A 81 -16.42 -19.90 15.37
CA ASP A 81 -15.46 -18.80 15.52
C ASP A 81 -14.00 -19.26 15.44
N LEU A 82 -13.75 -20.57 15.44
CA LEU A 82 -12.41 -21.15 15.40
C LEU A 82 -11.50 -20.58 16.50
N PHE A 83 -12.05 -20.26 17.68
CA PHE A 83 -11.37 -19.54 18.76
C PHE A 83 -9.91 -19.98 19.06
N PRO A 84 -9.57 -21.30 19.10
CA PRO A 84 -8.18 -21.74 19.33
C PRO A 84 -7.16 -21.29 18.26
N PHE A 85 -7.64 -20.81 17.09
CA PHE A 85 -6.84 -20.29 15.98
C PHE A 85 -7.06 -18.79 15.75
N SER A 86 -8.28 -18.29 15.95
CA SER A 86 -8.63 -16.89 15.70
C SER A 86 -8.39 -15.96 16.89
N GLY A 87 -8.44 -16.49 18.12
CA GLY A 87 -8.43 -15.70 19.36
C GLY A 87 -9.68 -14.84 19.58
N VAL A 88 -10.71 -14.97 18.74
CA VAL A 88 -11.91 -14.11 18.72
C VAL A 88 -13.16 -14.94 18.94
N HIS A 89 -14.08 -14.48 19.80
CA HIS A 89 -15.37 -15.15 19.99
C HIS A 89 -16.45 -14.56 19.06
N LYS A 90 -17.47 -15.36 18.73
CA LYS A 90 -18.64 -14.88 17.95
C LYS A 90 -19.33 -13.64 18.55
N VAL A 91 -19.23 -13.43 19.87
CA VAL A 91 -19.81 -12.26 20.56
C VAL A 91 -19.15 -10.95 20.13
N ASP A 92 -17.83 -10.94 19.97
CA ASP A 92 -17.02 -9.76 19.70
C ASP A 92 -17.33 -9.21 18.30
N LEU A 93 -17.53 -10.13 17.35
CA LEU A 93 -17.89 -9.85 15.96
C LEU A 93 -19.27 -9.18 15.79
N ARG A 94 -20.15 -9.23 16.80
CA ARG A 94 -21.53 -8.66 16.66
C ARG A 94 -21.52 -7.14 16.44
N ARG A 95 -20.57 -6.45 17.08
CA ARG A 95 -20.38 -4.98 17.03
C ARG A 95 -19.11 -4.57 16.28
N ALA A 96 -18.37 -5.51 15.69
CA ALA A 96 -17.24 -5.22 14.84
C ALA A 96 -17.69 -4.46 13.57
N PRO A 97 -16.83 -3.60 13.00
CA PRO A 97 -17.09 -2.95 11.71
C PRO A 97 -17.12 -3.99 10.57
N SER A 98 -17.86 -3.69 9.51
CA SER A 98 -17.83 -4.45 8.26
C SER A 98 -16.47 -4.34 7.56
N PHE A 99 -16.18 -5.29 6.65
CA PHE A 99 -14.94 -5.26 5.86
C PHE A 99 -14.74 -3.91 5.13
N ASP A 100 -15.80 -3.39 4.51
CA ASP A 100 -15.81 -2.12 3.79
C ASP A 100 -15.54 -0.88 4.67
N GLU A 101 -15.82 -0.96 5.97
CA GLU A 101 -15.47 0.09 6.94
C GLU A 101 -14.02 -0.06 7.40
N VAL A 102 -13.51 -1.30 7.52
CA VAL A 102 -12.13 -1.59 7.94
C VAL A 102 -11.12 -1.14 6.89
N ILE A 103 -11.36 -1.39 5.60
CA ILE A 103 -10.44 -1.00 4.51
C ILE A 103 -10.42 0.51 4.19
N LYS A 104 -11.24 1.32 4.87
CA LYS A 104 -11.33 2.78 4.69
C LYS A 104 -10.76 3.59 5.87
N LYS A 105 -10.27 2.90 6.90
CA LYS A 105 -9.57 3.51 8.04
C LYS A 105 -8.13 3.86 7.69
#